data_AF-A0A2V0NX00-F1
#
_entry.id   AF-A0A2V0NX00-F1
#
_cell.length_a   1.000
_cell.length_b   1.000
_cell.length_c   1.000
_cell.angle_alpha   90.00
_cell.angle_beta   90.00
_cell.angle_gamma   90.00
#
_symmetry.space_group_name_H-M   'P 1'
#
loop_
_entity.id
_entity.type
_entity.pdbx_description
1 polymer ?
#
loop_
_entity_poly.entity_id
_entity_poly.type
_entity_poly.pdbx_seq_one_letter_code
_entity_poly.pdbx_strand_id
1 'polypeptide(L)'
;MRARTCHLLLLAVAAAAACAAAADESSAWVSQDGGASCPGAPPGTACRRFVDALSDPAVASILLTTDVRLSASDFPDPPSLLPLERDLSIRPAPGGGGGALRAIDFAFLKEKVMIGQNITVEFDRIRLERTRARIDPSIDLFLGRPGAAVAVRDGVEYRPLALPPQSTLDIATSYPRPDRFPGPAQAVRVLAPSGCAPGAPADMIYDDGAFRLGGPETDLPGGPLGYDLLLVNVSRLCDGVVPEGCVRSHTAEWCLEAAAAGADAGGGGGGGLSPGAAAGAAVGALAGAAALGAAGVVALRLRGRRARAAAHAAARAAHAARADATPLADVRPRLEGAGAGGGKRALQSGDSLV
;
A
#
# COMPACT_ATOMS: atom_id res chain seq x y z
N MET A 1 14.40 -58.17 -35.94
CA MET A 1 14.15 -56.73 -36.17
C MET A 1 13.30 -56.20 -35.02
N ARG A 2 13.58 -54.98 -34.51
CA ARG A 2 12.98 -54.28 -33.33
C ARG A 2 13.76 -54.39 -32.01
N ALA A 3 14.80 -53.56 -31.87
CA ALA A 3 15.38 -53.14 -30.59
C ALA A 3 16.40 -52.00 -30.79
N ARG A 4 16.00 -50.82 -31.30
CA ARG A 4 16.92 -49.64 -31.41
C ARG A 4 16.28 -48.26 -31.20
N THR A 5 15.06 -48.15 -30.68
CA THR A 5 14.32 -46.87 -30.62
C THR A 5 14.16 -46.27 -29.21
N CYS A 6 14.87 -46.76 -28.19
CA CYS A 6 14.65 -46.36 -26.80
C CYS A 6 15.77 -45.49 -26.17
N HIS A 7 16.88 -45.22 -26.87
CA HIS A 7 17.98 -44.41 -26.33
C HIS A 7 17.92 -42.92 -26.70
N LEU A 8 17.12 -42.53 -27.70
CA LEU A 8 17.02 -41.13 -28.13
C LEU A 8 16.07 -40.28 -27.28
N LEU A 9 15.13 -40.89 -26.55
CA LEU A 9 14.20 -40.14 -25.69
C LEU A 9 14.82 -39.69 -24.35
N LEU A 10 15.78 -40.45 -23.80
CA LEU A 10 16.42 -40.14 -22.52
C LEU A 10 17.39 -38.95 -22.58
N LEU A 11 18.02 -38.71 -23.73
CA LEU A 11 18.91 -37.56 -23.94
C LEU A 11 18.15 -36.23 -24.10
N ALA A 12 16.94 -36.26 -24.65
CA ALA A 12 16.11 -35.06 -24.82
C ALA A 12 15.55 -34.53 -23.48
N VAL A 13 15.22 -35.42 -22.54
CA VAL A 13 14.74 -35.03 -21.20
C VAL A 13 15.86 -34.43 -20.35
N ALA A 14 17.09 -34.94 -20.47
CA ALA A 14 18.26 -34.38 -19.78
C ALA A 14 18.64 -32.98 -20.31
N ALA A 15 18.49 -32.74 -21.62
CA ALA A 15 18.75 -31.42 -22.21
C ALA A 15 17.68 -30.38 -21.83
N ALA A 16 16.40 -30.78 -21.74
CA ALA A 16 15.33 -29.90 -21.27
C ALA A 16 15.50 -29.50 -19.79
N ALA A 17 16.03 -30.40 -18.95
CA ALA A 17 16.35 -30.10 -17.55
C ALA A 17 17.57 -29.16 -17.41
N ALA A 18 18.53 -29.21 -18.34
CA ALA A 18 19.71 -28.34 -18.32
C ALA A 18 19.43 -26.90 -18.80
N CYS A 19 18.48 -26.70 -19.72
CA CYS A 19 18.08 -25.36 -20.17
C CYS A 19 17.26 -24.56 -19.14
N ALA A 20 16.76 -25.18 -18.08
CA ALA A 20 15.99 -24.51 -17.04
C ALA A 20 16.85 -23.90 -15.91
N ALA A 21 18.17 -24.09 -15.91
CA ALA A 21 19.00 -23.88 -14.72
C ALA A 21 20.10 -22.79 -14.83
N ALA A 22 20.28 -22.14 -15.98
CA ALA A 22 21.04 -20.90 -16.02
C ALA A 22 20.12 -19.79 -15.54
N ALA A 23 20.12 -19.54 -14.22
CA ALA A 23 19.57 -18.29 -13.70
C ALA A 23 20.28 -17.16 -14.46
N ASP A 24 19.50 -16.36 -15.17
CA ASP A 24 19.99 -15.18 -15.87
C ASP A 24 20.81 -14.32 -14.89
N GLU A 25 21.91 -13.71 -15.35
CA GLU A 25 22.79 -12.90 -14.51
C GLU A 25 22.04 -11.73 -13.84
N SER A 26 20.87 -11.39 -14.38
CA SER A 26 19.90 -10.42 -13.84
C SER A 26 19.04 -10.94 -12.66
N SER A 27 19.24 -12.17 -12.19
CA SER A 27 18.43 -12.78 -11.12
C SER A 27 19.08 -12.67 -9.75
N ALA A 28 18.37 -12.10 -8.78
CA ALA A 28 18.75 -12.09 -7.37
C ALA A 28 18.03 -13.19 -6.59
N TRP A 29 18.79 -14.02 -5.89
CA TRP A 29 18.25 -14.97 -4.93
C TRP A 29 18.07 -14.27 -3.58
N VAL A 30 16.83 -14.29 -3.09
CA VAL A 30 16.42 -13.49 -1.92
C VAL A 30 15.93 -14.38 -0.79
N SER A 31 16.32 -14.01 0.43
CA SER A 31 15.77 -14.54 1.68
C SER A 31 15.49 -13.37 2.63
N GLN A 32 14.82 -13.63 3.75
CA GLN A 32 14.55 -12.63 4.79
C GLN A 32 15.83 -11.89 5.22
N ASP A 33 16.86 -12.65 5.58
CA ASP A 33 18.04 -12.10 6.25
C ASP A 33 19.22 -11.82 5.29
N GLY A 34 19.16 -12.35 4.06
CA GLY A 34 20.31 -12.42 3.17
C GLY A 34 21.30 -13.51 3.59
N GLY A 35 22.55 -13.45 3.11
CA GLY A 35 23.64 -14.28 3.61
C GLY A 35 24.59 -14.81 2.54
N ALA A 36 25.66 -15.49 2.97
CA ALA A 36 26.68 -16.03 2.06
C ALA A 36 26.20 -17.22 1.22
N SER A 37 25.08 -17.85 1.59
CA SER A 37 24.51 -19.00 0.90
C SER A 37 23.00 -18.92 0.88
N CYS A 38 22.38 -19.20 -0.28
CA CYS A 38 20.94 -19.29 -0.42
C CYS A 38 20.41 -20.72 -0.40
N PRO A 39 19.41 -21.05 0.45
CA PRO A 39 18.71 -22.33 0.38
C PRO A 39 18.07 -22.54 -1.00
N GLY A 40 18.37 -23.66 -1.65
CA GLY A 40 17.81 -24.03 -2.96
C GLY A 40 18.48 -23.34 -4.16
N ALA A 41 19.44 -22.44 -3.95
CA ALA A 41 20.20 -21.84 -5.02
C ALA A 41 21.37 -22.73 -5.49
N PRO A 42 21.93 -22.46 -6.69
CA PRO A 42 23.19 -23.08 -7.11
C PRO A 42 24.31 -22.90 -6.06
N PRO A 43 25.25 -23.85 -5.97
CA PRO A 43 26.40 -23.72 -5.08
C PRO A 43 27.19 -22.42 -5.34
N GLY A 44 27.50 -21.70 -4.27
CA GLY A 44 28.22 -20.41 -4.34
C GLY A 44 27.33 -19.19 -4.57
N THR A 45 26.01 -19.36 -4.72
CA THR A 45 25.09 -18.23 -4.83
C THR A 45 24.79 -17.62 -3.45
N ALA A 46 25.14 -16.34 -3.29
CA ALA A 46 24.83 -15.55 -2.11
C ALA A 46 23.38 -15.04 -2.11
N CYS A 47 22.82 -14.89 -0.91
CA CYS A 47 21.49 -14.37 -0.66
C CYS A 47 21.52 -12.88 -0.39
N ARG A 48 20.60 -12.18 -1.07
CA ARG A 48 20.34 -10.76 -0.83
C ARG A 48 19.08 -10.60 0.01
N ARG A 49 18.97 -9.46 0.71
CA ARG A 49 17.69 -9.05 1.28
C ARG A 49 16.80 -8.53 0.17
N PHE A 50 15.50 -8.52 0.42
CA PHE A 50 14.52 -8.10 -0.58
C PHE A 50 14.74 -6.66 -1.04
N VAL A 51 14.94 -5.72 -0.12
CA VAL A 51 15.14 -4.30 -0.49
C VAL A 51 16.48 -4.07 -1.20
N ASP A 52 17.54 -4.81 -0.85
CA ASP A 52 18.81 -4.75 -1.57
C ASP A 52 18.63 -5.15 -3.03
N ALA A 53 17.93 -6.26 -3.29
CA ALA A 53 17.63 -6.72 -4.65
C ALA A 53 16.69 -5.76 -5.40
N LEU A 54 15.71 -5.18 -4.71
CA LEU A 54 14.81 -4.18 -5.27
C LEU A 54 15.57 -2.91 -5.71
N SER A 55 16.54 -2.48 -4.91
CA SER A 55 17.35 -1.28 -5.16
C SER A 55 18.41 -1.44 -6.26
N ASP A 56 18.85 -2.66 -6.56
CA ASP A 56 19.90 -2.91 -7.54
C ASP A 56 19.35 -2.83 -8.98
N PRO A 57 19.75 -1.83 -9.79
CA PRO A 57 19.23 -1.67 -11.16
C PRO A 57 19.59 -2.83 -12.10
N ALA A 58 20.55 -3.69 -11.76
CA ALA A 58 20.91 -4.86 -12.57
C ALA A 58 19.95 -6.04 -12.36
N VAL A 59 19.12 -6.03 -11.31
CA VAL A 59 18.27 -7.18 -10.95
C VAL A 59 16.92 -7.10 -11.65
N ALA A 60 16.71 -7.85 -12.73
CA ALA A 60 15.41 -7.94 -13.41
C ALA A 60 14.47 -8.99 -12.79
N SER A 61 15.00 -9.95 -12.02
CA SER A 61 14.19 -10.99 -11.36
C SER A 61 14.60 -11.23 -9.91
N ILE A 62 13.63 -11.32 -9.02
CA ILE A 62 13.80 -11.72 -7.62
C ILE A 62 13.23 -13.12 -7.42
N LEU A 63 14.09 -14.03 -6.95
CA LEU A 63 13.78 -15.43 -6.67
C LEU A 63 13.71 -15.64 -5.16
N LEU A 64 12.51 -15.76 -4.60
CA LEU A 64 12.30 -15.94 -3.16
C LEU A 64 12.60 -17.36 -2.72
N THR A 65 13.60 -17.51 -1.87
CA THR A 65 13.97 -18.80 -1.25
C THR A 65 13.22 -19.05 0.06
N THR A 66 12.84 -17.98 0.75
CA THR A 66 12.05 -17.98 2.00
C THR A 66 10.89 -17.01 1.88
N ASP A 67 10.00 -17.04 2.87
CA ASP A 67 9.06 -15.94 3.07
C ASP A 67 9.83 -14.69 3.48
N VAL A 68 9.28 -13.52 3.17
CA VAL A 68 9.86 -12.21 3.43
C VAL A 68 8.85 -11.36 4.19
N ARG A 69 9.27 -10.70 5.26
CA ARG A 69 8.55 -9.67 5.98
C ARG A 69 9.31 -8.37 5.92
N LEU A 70 8.65 -7.36 5.39
CA LEU A 70 9.16 -6.00 5.28
C LEU A 70 8.84 -5.20 6.53
N SER A 71 9.69 -4.22 6.80
CA SER A 71 9.59 -3.29 7.90
C SER A 71 9.97 -1.89 7.42
N ALA A 72 9.58 -0.87 8.19
CA ALA A 72 9.90 0.51 7.85
C ALA A 72 11.42 0.77 7.79
N SER A 73 12.19 0.06 8.61
CA SER A 73 13.67 0.15 8.66
C SER A 73 14.38 -0.48 7.47
N ASP A 74 13.68 -1.26 6.64
CA ASP A 74 14.28 -1.81 5.42
C ASP A 74 14.40 -0.77 4.30
N PHE A 75 13.70 0.37 4.43
CA PHE A 75 13.62 1.42 3.42
C PHE A 75 14.32 2.71 3.88
N PRO A 76 14.68 3.60 2.94
CA PRO A 76 15.15 4.94 3.28
C PRO A 76 14.15 5.69 4.18
N ASP A 77 14.69 6.55 5.05
CA ASP A 77 13.85 7.42 5.88
C ASP A 77 13.03 8.39 4.99
N PRO A 78 11.75 8.63 5.34
CA PRO A 78 10.95 9.64 4.65
C PRO A 78 11.65 11.02 4.64
N PRO A 79 11.50 11.81 3.56
CA PRO A 79 10.57 11.62 2.45
C PRO A 79 11.13 10.78 1.28
N SER A 80 12.30 10.16 1.42
CA SER A 80 12.94 9.44 0.33
C SER A 80 12.17 8.16 -0.02
N LEU A 81 11.84 8.03 -1.30
CA LEU A 81 11.25 6.82 -1.89
C LEU A 81 12.35 6.05 -2.62
N LEU A 82 12.28 4.72 -2.59
CA LEU A 82 13.13 3.89 -3.43
C LEU A 82 12.65 3.97 -4.88
N PRO A 83 13.44 4.51 -5.84
CA PRO A 83 13.04 4.53 -7.23
C PRO A 83 13.18 3.12 -7.85
N LEU A 84 12.18 2.72 -8.63
CA LEU A 84 12.20 1.48 -9.41
C LEU A 84 12.00 1.80 -10.89
N GLU A 85 13.10 1.93 -11.62
CA GLU A 85 13.14 2.41 -13.01
C GLU A 85 13.28 1.29 -14.05
N ARG A 86 12.87 0.07 -13.69
CA ARG A 86 13.00 -1.13 -14.53
C ARG A 86 11.88 -2.12 -14.26
N ASP A 87 11.51 -2.88 -15.28
CA ASP A 87 10.61 -4.01 -15.11
C ASP A 87 11.22 -5.03 -14.15
N LEU A 88 10.38 -5.59 -13.28
CA LEU A 88 10.83 -6.48 -12.21
C LEU A 88 9.85 -7.65 -12.04
N SER A 89 10.36 -8.87 -12.13
CA SER A 89 9.60 -10.08 -11.84
C SER A 89 9.98 -10.68 -10.49
N ILE A 90 8.99 -10.99 -9.66
CA ILE A 90 9.15 -11.53 -8.30
C ILE A 90 8.40 -12.84 -8.22
N ARG A 91 9.12 -13.93 -7.93
CA ARG A 91 8.54 -15.29 -7.93
C ARG A 91 9.26 -16.21 -6.94
N PRO A 92 8.68 -17.35 -6.57
CA PRO A 92 9.38 -18.37 -5.80
C PRO A 92 10.63 -18.86 -6.56
N ALA A 93 11.70 -19.10 -5.81
CA ALA A 93 12.87 -19.77 -6.34
C ALA A 93 12.52 -21.19 -6.84
N PRO A 94 13.06 -21.64 -7.99
CA PRO A 94 12.85 -23.00 -8.46
C PRO A 94 13.36 -24.01 -7.43
N GLY A 95 12.61 -25.10 -7.22
CA GLY A 95 12.97 -26.12 -6.23
C GLY A 95 12.68 -25.74 -4.77
N GLY A 96 12.15 -24.54 -4.49
CA GLY A 96 11.58 -24.20 -3.18
C GLY A 96 10.45 -25.15 -2.83
N GLY A 97 10.68 -26.04 -1.86
CA GLY A 97 9.91 -27.27 -1.67
C GLY A 97 8.38 -27.12 -1.61
N GLY A 98 7.69 -28.08 -2.23
CA GLY A 98 6.37 -28.53 -1.78
C GLY A 98 5.14 -27.80 -2.30
N GLY A 99 5.24 -26.96 -3.34
CA GLY A 99 4.07 -26.31 -3.94
C GLY A 99 3.40 -25.23 -3.08
N ALA A 100 3.94 -24.94 -1.90
CA ALA A 100 3.51 -23.80 -1.09
C ALA A 100 4.01 -22.50 -1.71
N LEU A 101 3.12 -21.50 -1.81
CA LEU A 101 3.48 -20.15 -2.27
C LEU A 101 4.41 -19.49 -1.26
N ARG A 102 5.40 -18.73 -1.76
CA ARG A 102 6.23 -17.86 -0.91
C ARG A 102 5.47 -16.61 -0.55
N ALA A 103 5.60 -16.17 0.70
CA ALA A 103 4.94 -14.99 1.20
C ALA A 103 5.84 -13.75 1.15
N ILE A 104 5.25 -12.61 0.79
CA ILE A 104 5.80 -11.28 1.07
C ILE A 104 4.80 -10.54 1.93
N ASP A 105 5.20 -10.25 3.16
CA ASP A 105 4.44 -9.51 4.13
C ASP A 105 4.88 -8.05 4.12
N PHE A 106 4.00 -7.19 3.60
CA PHE A 106 4.25 -5.76 3.42
C PHE A 106 4.06 -4.95 4.69
N ALA A 107 3.56 -5.57 5.78
CA ALA A 107 3.32 -4.91 7.07
C ALA A 107 2.60 -3.55 6.94
N PHE A 108 1.64 -3.45 6.00
CA PHE A 108 0.91 -2.23 5.68
C PHE A 108 1.80 -1.00 5.42
N LEU A 109 3.04 -1.21 4.96
CA LEU A 109 3.95 -0.14 4.58
C LEU A 109 3.33 0.68 3.44
N LYS A 110 3.37 1.99 3.60
CA LYS A 110 2.81 2.95 2.65
C LYS A 110 3.94 3.67 1.94
N GLU A 111 3.80 3.80 0.62
CA GLU A 111 4.54 4.76 -0.20
C GLU A 111 6.05 4.68 0.06
N LYS A 112 6.63 3.49 -0.13
CA LYS A 112 8.07 3.25 0.05
C LYS A 112 8.81 3.14 -1.27
N VAL A 113 8.12 2.77 -2.34
CA VAL A 113 8.70 2.49 -3.65
C VAL A 113 7.97 3.32 -4.71
N MET A 114 8.72 4.07 -5.50
CA MET A 114 8.22 4.83 -6.65
C MET A 114 8.50 4.05 -7.93
N ILE A 115 7.46 3.50 -8.56
CA ILE A 115 7.54 2.82 -9.85
C ILE A 115 7.69 3.87 -10.96
N GLY A 116 8.72 3.68 -11.78
CA GLY A 116 9.06 4.54 -12.92
C GLY A 116 7.97 4.57 -14.00
N GLN A 117 8.17 5.45 -14.99
CA GLN A 117 7.23 5.59 -16.10
C GLN A 117 7.25 4.34 -16.99
N ASN A 118 6.05 3.81 -17.31
CA ASN A 118 5.87 2.59 -18.11
C ASN A 118 6.52 1.32 -17.53
N ILE A 119 6.88 1.33 -16.24
CA ILE A 119 7.51 0.19 -15.57
C ILE A 119 6.45 -0.75 -14.99
N THR A 120 6.72 -2.05 -15.04
CA THR A 120 5.85 -3.11 -14.54
C THR A 120 6.54 -3.93 -13.46
N VAL A 121 5.88 -4.08 -12.32
CA VAL A 121 6.27 -5.02 -11.26
C VAL A 121 5.35 -6.22 -11.30
N GLU A 122 5.88 -7.41 -11.53
CA GLU A 122 5.11 -8.64 -11.63
C GLU A 122 5.39 -9.56 -10.44
N PHE A 123 4.33 -10.04 -9.80
CA PHE A 123 4.35 -11.08 -8.78
C PHE A 123 3.74 -12.35 -9.37
N ASP A 124 4.53 -13.41 -9.51
CA ASP A 124 4.09 -14.72 -10.03
C ASP A 124 4.11 -15.76 -8.92
N ARG A 125 2.96 -16.39 -8.64
CA ARG A 125 2.82 -17.46 -7.63
C ARG A 125 3.37 -17.06 -6.26
N ILE A 126 3.02 -15.85 -5.84
CA ILE A 126 3.36 -15.27 -4.54
C ILE A 126 2.10 -15.10 -3.70
N ARG A 127 2.25 -15.28 -2.40
CA ARG A 127 1.29 -14.82 -1.39
C ARG A 127 1.69 -13.41 -0.93
N LEU A 128 0.87 -12.41 -1.21
CA LEU A 128 1.05 -11.05 -0.75
C LEU A 128 0.25 -10.88 0.54
N GLU A 129 0.90 -10.50 1.63
CA GLU A 129 0.26 -10.34 2.93
C GLU A 129 0.28 -8.88 3.37
N ARG A 130 -0.82 -8.44 4.00
CA ARG A 130 -0.92 -7.11 4.63
C ARG A 130 -0.51 -5.99 3.67
N THR A 131 -0.92 -6.11 2.41
CA THR A 131 -0.61 -5.18 1.33
C THR A 131 -1.27 -3.81 1.51
N ARG A 132 -2.45 -3.77 2.14
CA ARG A 132 -3.22 -2.54 2.33
C ARG A 132 -4.18 -2.59 3.52
N ALA A 133 -4.31 -1.45 4.18
CA ALA A 133 -5.24 -1.21 5.29
C ALA A 133 -6.54 -0.48 4.85
N ARG A 134 -6.89 -0.48 3.56
CA ARG A 134 -8.05 0.21 2.97
C ARG A 134 -8.93 -0.72 2.12
N ILE A 135 -9.97 -0.17 1.49
CA ILE A 135 -11.06 -0.93 0.88
C ILE A 135 -10.79 -1.42 -0.55
N ASP A 136 -9.89 -0.76 -1.28
CA ASP A 136 -9.59 -1.00 -2.68
C ASP A 136 -8.41 -1.98 -2.87
N PRO A 137 -8.18 -2.51 -4.09
CA PRO A 137 -7.22 -3.59 -4.32
C PRO A 137 -5.74 -3.14 -4.42
N SER A 138 -5.46 -1.84 -4.28
CA SER A 138 -4.29 -1.35 -3.52
C SER A 138 -3.23 -2.32 -2.98
N ILE A 139 -1.99 -2.24 -3.46
CA ILE A 139 -0.79 -2.50 -2.67
C ILE A 139 -0.19 -1.15 -2.22
N ASP A 140 -0.26 -0.85 -0.91
CA ASP A 140 0.14 0.44 -0.32
C ASP A 140 1.63 0.76 -0.45
N LEU A 141 2.49 -0.25 -0.61
CA LEU A 141 3.93 -0.06 -0.72
C LEU A 141 4.32 0.84 -1.90
N PHE A 142 3.54 0.78 -2.99
CA PHE A 142 3.89 1.40 -4.26
C PHE A 142 3.18 2.73 -4.49
N LEU A 143 3.94 3.68 -5.03
CA LEU A 143 3.45 4.79 -5.83
C LEU A 143 3.90 4.55 -7.28
N GLY A 144 3.20 5.11 -8.25
CA GLY A 144 3.55 4.98 -9.66
C GLY A 144 3.55 6.29 -10.41
N ARG A 145 4.50 6.42 -11.34
CA ARG A 145 4.49 7.44 -12.40
C ARG A 145 3.52 7.02 -13.52
N PRO A 146 3.18 7.94 -14.46
CA PRO A 146 2.30 7.60 -15.57
C PRO A 146 2.70 6.31 -16.29
N GLY A 147 1.74 5.42 -16.51
CA GLY A 147 1.97 4.13 -17.15
C GLY A 147 2.61 3.05 -16.26
N ALA A 148 2.93 3.34 -14.99
CA ALA A 148 3.35 2.32 -14.05
C ALA A 148 2.27 1.24 -13.88
N ALA A 149 2.70 -0.01 -13.68
CA ALA A 149 1.80 -1.12 -13.42
C ALA A 149 2.34 -2.10 -12.38
N VAL A 150 1.41 -2.75 -11.69
CA VAL A 150 1.68 -3.91 -10.85
C VAL A 150 0.81 -5.06 -11.34
N ALA A 151 1.39 -6.23 -11.57
CA ALA A 151 0.67 -7.43 -11.99
C ALA A 151 0.87 -8.53 -10.95
N VAL A 152 -0.20 -9.22 -10.58
CA VAL A 152 -0.18 -10.38 -9.69
C VAL A 152 -0.85 -11.54 -10.43
N ARG A 153 -0.13 -12.65 -10.57
CA ARG A 153 -0.57 -13.83 -11.30
C ARG A 153 -0.48 -15.08 -10.44
N ASP A 154 -1.51 -15.91 -10.52
CA ASP A 154 -1.57 -17.22 -9.84
C ASP A 154 -1.24 -17.12 -8.35
N GLY A 155 -1.67 -16.01 -7.75
CA GLY A 155 -1.24 -15.56 -6.43
C GLY A 155 -2.33 -15.62 -5.38
N VAL A 156 -1.95 -15.20 -4.18
CA VAL A 156 -2.86 -15.07 -3.04
C VAL A 156 -2.68 -13.68 -2.43
N GLU A 157 -3.77 -12.96 -2.22
CA GLU A 157 -3.78 -11.76 -1.38
C GLU A 157 -4.36 -12.10 -0.01
N TYR A 158 -3.54 -12.05 1.02
CA TYR A 158 -3.94 -12.34 2.38
C TYR A 158 -4.09 -11.06 3.21
N ARG A 159 -5.22 -10.97 3.92
CA ARG A 159 -5.54 -9.87 4.83
C ARG A 159 -6.01 -10.39 6.18
N PRO A 160 -5.54 -9.85 7.31
CA PRO A 160 -6.08 -10.24 8.62
C PRO A 160 -7.59 -9.97 8.72
N LEU A 161 -8.05 -8.83 8.20
CA LEU A 161 -9.47 -8.49 8.11
C LEU A 161 -9.80 -7.97 6.71
N ALA A 162 -10.95 -8.40 6.18
CA ALA A 162 -11.49 -7.98 4.90
C ALA A 162 -12.90 -7.41 5.02
N LEU A 163 -13.39 -6.74 3.99
CA LEU A 163 -14.82 -6.44 3.86
C LEU A 163 -15.58 -7.71 3.46
N PRO A 164 -16.90 -7.76 3.73
CA PRO A 164 -17.76 -8.78 3.17
C PRO A 164 -17.54 -8.93 1.65
N PRO A 165 -17.48 -10.16 1.11
CA PRO A 165 -17.15 -10.40 -0.30
C PRO A 165 -17.99 -9.61 -1.29
N GLN A 166 -19.30 -9.48 -1.03
CA GLN A 166 -20.18 -8.69 -1.89
C GLN A 166 -19.78 -7.21 -1.94
N SER A 167 -19.47 -6.60 -0.79
CA SER A 167 -19.02 -5.21 -0.76
C SER A 167 -17.71 -5.02 -1.53
N THR A 168 -16.80 -6.00 -1.48
CA THR A 168 -15.57 -5.95 -2.27
C THR A 168 -15.83 -6.16 -3.76
N LEU A 169 -16.76 -7.03 -4.13
CA LEU A 169 -17.18 -7.20 -5.52
C LEU A 169 -17.77 -5.90 -6.08
N ASP A 170 -18.63 -5.22 -5.32
CA ASP A 170 -19.23 -3.94 -5.70
C ASP A 170 -18.15 -2.86 -5.88
N ILE A 171 -17.18 -2.79 -4.95
CA ILE A 171 -16.03 -1.88 -5.07
C ILE A 171 -15.19 -2.23 -6.30
N ALA A 172 -14.77 -3.49 -6.45
CA ALA A 172 -13.91 -3.93 -7.54
C ALA A 172 -14.54 -3.63 -8.91
N THR A 173 -15.84 -3.91 -9.07
CA THR A 173 -16.57 -3.67 -10.32
C THR A 173 -16.89 -2.21 -10.59
N SER A 174 -16.76 -1.32 -9.59
CA SER A 174 -16.90 0.13 -9.78
C SER A 174 -15.70 0.78 -10.47
N TYR A 175 -14.52 0.14 -10.45
CA TYR A 175 -13.33 0.67 -11.10
C TYR A 175 -13.39 0.41 -12.62
N PRO A 176 -13.13 1.45 -13.45
CA PRO A 176 -12.98 1.24 -14.88
C PRO A 176 -11.74 0.40 -15.15
N ARG A 177 -11.86 -0.51 -16.12
CA ARG A 177 -10.73 -1.29 -16.62
C ARG A 177 -9.78 -0.37 -17.39
N PRO A 178 -8.47 -0.37 -17.09
CA PRO A 178 -7.51 0.47 -17.81
C PRO A 178 -7.25 -0.06 -19.23
N ASP A 179 -7.12 0.85 -20.19
CA ASP A 179 -6.92 0.51 -21.63
C ASP A 179 -5.69 -0.36 -21.88
N ARG A 180 -4.66 -0.25 -21.03
CA ARG A 180 -3.42 -1.05 -21.12
C ARG A 180 -3.67 -2.55 -20.95
N PHE A 181 -4.73 -2.93 -20.24
CA PHE A 181 -5.12 -4.33 -20.02
C PHE A 181 -6.47 -4.56 -20.69
N PRO A 182 -6.51 -4.79 -22.01
CA PRO A 182 -7.77 -5.03 -22.71
C PRO A 182 -8.43 -6.31 -22.17
N GLY A 183 -9.76 -6.33 -22.20
CA GLY A 183 -10.54 -7.45 -21.71
C GLY A 183 -12.01 -7.08 -21.52
N PRO A 184 -12.86 -8.05 -21.16
CA PRO A 184 -14.21 -7.76 -20.70
C PRO A 184 -14.17 -6.92 -19.40
N ALA A 185 -15.35 -6.60 -18.85
CA ALA A 185 -15.45 -6.04 -17.50
C ALA A 185 -14.73 -6.93 -16.46
N GLN A 186 -14.46 -6.38 -15.27
CA GLN A 186 -13.77 -7.09 -14.18
C GLN A 186 -14.35 -8.50 -13.96
N ALA A 187 -13.52 -9.54 -14.10
CA ALA A 187 -13.94 -10.91 -13.87
C ALA A 187 -13.56 -11.32 -12.44
N VAL A 188 -14.54 -11.24 -11.54
CA VAL A 188 -14.39 -11.52 -10.11
C VAL A 188 -15.48 -12.48 -9.65
N ARG A 189 -15.11 -13.53 -8.91
CA ARG A 189 -16.04 -14.53 -8.38
C ARG A 189 -15.98 -14.61 -6.86
N VAL A 190 -17.14 -14.54 -6.23
CA VAL A 190 -17.28 -14.82 -4.80
C VAL A 190 -17.34 -16.34 -4.60
N LEU A 191 -16.48 -16.87 -3.74
CA LEU A 191 -16.45 -18.30 -3.38
C LEU A 191 -17.24 -18.59 -2.11
N ALA A 192 -17.13 -17.71 -1.11
CA ALA A 192 -17.73 -17.89 0.21
C ALA A 192 -18.49 -16.62 0.62
N PRO A 193 -19.79 -16.49 0.33
CA PRO A 193 -20.56 -15.26 0.59
C PRO A 193 -20.58 -14.81 2.06
N SER A 194 -20.44 -15.76 3.00
CA SER A 194 -20.34 -15.48 4.43
C SER A 194 -19.01 -14.84 4.84
N GLY A 195 -18.07 -14.65 3.91
CA GLY A 195 -16.71 -14.21 4.18
C GLY A 195 -15.79 -15.36 4.55
N CYS A 196 -14.64 -15.02 5.11
CA CYS A 196 -13.61 -15.98 5.48
C CYS A 196 -14.05 -16.87 6.65
N ALA A 197 -13.84 -18.18 6.50
CA ALA A 197 -14.17 -19.17 7.52
C ALA A 197 -12.96 -20.08 7.81
N PRO A 198 -12.83 -20.61 9.04
CA PRO A 198 -11.85 -21.64 9.34
C PRO A 198 -12.10 -22.88 8.45
N GLY A 199 -11.28 -23.07 7.40
CA GLY A 199 -11.39 -24.16 6.43
C GLY A 199 -11.78 -23.74 5.01
N ALA A 200 -12.27 -22.51 4.81
CA ALA A 200 -12.45 -21.88 3.51
C ALA A 200 -11.83 -20.47 3.56
N PRO A 201 -10.49 -20.38 3.60
CA PRO A 201 -9.81 -19.11 3.79
C PRO A 201 -9.98 -18.20 2.57
N ALA A 202 -10.18 -18.78 1.38
CA ALA A 202 -10.44 -18.04 0.15
C ALA A 202 -11.92 -17.70 0.04
N ASP A 203 -12.25 -16.40 0.06
CA ASP A 203 -13.64 -15.95 -0.03
C ASP A 203 -13.99 -15.38 -1.42
N MET A 204 -12.99 -15.06 -2.23
CA MET A 204 -13.13 -14.48 -3.56
C MET A 204 -11.93 -14.82 -4.45
N ILE A 205 -12.14 -14.85 -5.78
CA ILE A 205 -11.09 -14.97 -6.80
C ILE A 205 -11.25 -13.83 -7.81
N TYR A 206 -10.14 -13.17 -8.13
CA TYR A 206 -10.01 -12.33 -9.33
C TYR A 206 -9.51 -13.22 -10.47
N ASP A 207 -10.42 -13.65 -11.36
CA ASP A 207 -10.01 -14.45 -12.52
C ASP A 207 -9.26 -13.58 -13.53
N ASP A 208 -9.75 -12.36 -13.76
CA ASP A 208 -9.14 -11.30 -14.57
C ASP A 208 -9.67 -9.92 -14.12
N GLY A 209 -9.04 -9.35 -13.09
CA GLY A 209 -9.31 -8.00 -12.59
C GLY A 209 -8.20 -7.03 -13.01
N ALA A 210 -8.54 -5.87 -13.55
CA ALA A 210 -7.59 -4.82 -13.87
C ALA A 210 -8.12 -3.44 -13.45
N PHE A 211 -7.40 -2.75 -12.58
CA PHE A 211 -7.86 -1.57 -11.86
C PHE A 211 -6.94 -0.39 -12.14
N ARG A 212 -7.50 0.78 -12.48
CA ARG A 212 -6.74 2.03 -12.46
C ARG A 212 -6.78 2.63 -11.07
N LEU A 213 -5.64 2.63 -10.39
CA LEU A 213 -5.54 3.09 -9.02
C LEU A 213 -4.92 4.48 -8.97
N GLY A 214 -5.65 5.43 -8.40
CA GLY A 214 -5.10 6.73 -8.05
C GLY A 214 -4.21 6.62 -6.82
N GLY A 215 -3.07 7.29 -6.85
CA GLY A 215 -2.33 7.64 -5.65
C GLY A 215 -3.13 8.65 -4.82
N PRO A 216 -2.75 8.89 -3.56
CA PRO A 216 -3.28 10.03 -2.84
C PRO A 216 -3.00 11.29 -3.67
N GLU A 217 -3.92 12.27 -3.63
CA GLU A 217 -3.65 13.63 -4.10
C GLU A 217 -2.53 14.22 -3.22
N THR A 218 -1.30 13.78 -3.44
CA THR A 218 -0.11 14.33 -2.84
C THR A 218 0.37 15.44 -3.76
N ASP A 219 0.76 16.57 -3.19
CA ASP A 219 1.40 17.72 -3.86
C ASP A 219 2.82 17.39 -4.40
N LEU A 220 3.04 16.17 -4.87
CA LEU A 220 4.31 15.77 -5.46
C LEU A 220 4.40 16.34 -6.89
N PRO A 221 5.52 17.00 -7.24
CA PRO A 221 5.71 17.53 -8.59
C PRO A 221 5.81 16.38 -9.59
N GLY A 222 4.93 16.36 -10.60
CA GLY A 222 4.94 15.33 -11.64
C GLY A 222 3.58 14.85 -12.16
N GLY A 223 2.47 15.38 -11.64
CA GLY A 223 1.11 14.99 -12.04
C GLY A 223 0.49 13.95 -11.10
N PRO A 224 -0.68 13.40 -11.44
CA PRO A 224 -1.34 12.42 -10.59
C PRO A 224 -0.48 11.16 -10.50
N LEU A 225 -0.15 10.77 -9.27
CA LEU A 225 0.51 9.49 -9.00
C LEU A 225 -0.52 8.38 -9.03
N GLY A 226 -0.07 7.17 -9.34
CA GLY A 226 -0.93 5.98 -9.43
C GLY A 226 -0.31 4.90 -10.30
N TYR A 227 -0.92 3.72 -10.30
CA TYR A 227 -0.52 2.62 -11.17
C TYR A 227 -1.74 1.82 -11.58
N ASP A 228 -1.63 1.12 -12.71
CA ASP A 228 -2.62 0.13 -13.11
C ASP A 228 -2.29 -1.20 -12.39
N LEU A 229 -3.25 -1.79 -11.69
CA LEU A 229 -3.12 -3.09 -11.04
C LEU A 229 -3.80 -4.17 -11.88
N LEU A 230 -3.10 -5.26 -12.17
CA LEU A 230 -3.65 -6.45 -12.82
C LEU A 230 -3.61 -7.64 -11.86
N LEU A 231 -4.76 -8.30 -11.62
CA LEU A 231 -4.92 -9.49 -10.80
C LEU A 231 -5.49 -10.62 -11.68
N VAL A 232 -4.70 -11.65 -11.96
CA VAL A 232 -5.11 -12.79 -12.80
C VAL A 232 -4.97 -14.08 -12.01
N ASN A 233 -6.08 -14.80 -11.86
CA ASN A 233 -6.17 -15.99 -11.01
C ASN A 233 -5.61 -15.75 -9.60
N VAL A 234 -6.03 -14.65 -8.97
CA VAL A 234 -5.60 -14.25 -7.62
C VAL A 234 -6.72 -14.53 -6.63
N SER A 235 -6.45 -15.35 -5.62
CA SER A 235 -7.41 -15.62 -4.55
C SER A 235 -7.25 -14.62 -3.41
N ARG A 236 -8.37 -14.09 -2.90
CA ARG A 236 -8.38 -13.30 -1.66
C ARG A 236 -8.59 -14.20 -0.46
N LEU A 237 -7.69 -14.11 0.51
CA LEU A 237 -7.75 -14.85 1.77
C LEU A 237 -7.82 -13.90 2.95
N CYS A 238 -8.56 -14.26 3.99
CA CYS A 238 -8.57 -13.50 5.23
C CYS A 238 -8.84 -14.33 6.49
N ASP A 239 -8.54 -13.78 7.68
CA ASP A 239 -8.90 -14.44 8.95
C ASP A 239 -10.31 -14.10 9.41
N GLY A 240 -10.85 -12.96 8.96
CA GLY A 240 -12.19 -12.53 9.33
C GLY A 240 -12.69 -11.34 8.52
N VAL A 241 -13.95 -10.99 8.75
CA VAL A 241 -14.60 -9.84 8.13
C VAL A 241 -14.77 -8.70 9.13
N VAL A 242 -14.71 -7.46 8.63
CA VAL A 242 -15.02 -6.28 9.43
C VAL A 242 -16.43 -6.42 10.02
N PRO A 243 -16.61 -6.24 11.34
CA PRO A 243 -17.93 -6.32 11.96
C PRO A 243 -18.89 -5.25 11.42
N GLU A 244 -20.13 -5.63 11.12
CA GLU A 244 -21.16 -4.71 10.63
C GLU A 244 -21.42 -3.54 11.59
N GLY A 245 -21.26 -3.73 12.90
CA GLY A 245 -21.37 -2.65 13.89
C GLY A 245 -20.36 -1.53 13.66
N CYS A 246 -19.15 -1.87 13.20
CA CYS A 246 -18.13 -0.88 12.87
C CYS A 246 -18.54 -0.08 11.64
N VAL A 247 -18.91 -0.76 10.55
CA VAL A 247 -19.29 -0.13 9.27
C VAL A 247 -20.58 0.71 9.39
N ARG A 248 -21.46 0.38 10.33
CA ARG A 248 -22.63 1.23 10.64
C ARG A 248 -22.26 2.52 11.36
N SER A 249 -21.17 2.53 12.11
CA SER A 249 -20.78 3.65 12.98
C SER A 249 -19.66 4.51 12.37
N HIS A 250 -18.87 3.94 11.47
CA HIS A 250 -17.68 4.51 10.85
C HIS A 250 -17.62 4.07 9.39
N THR A 251 -16.74 4.69 8.59
CA THR A 251 -16.55 4.22 7.21
C THR A 251 -15.82 2.87 7.18
N ALA A 252 -15.98 2.14 6.07
CA ALA A 252 -15.30 0.87 5.86
C ALA A 252 -13.77 1.02 5.91
N GLU A 253 -13.22 2.11 5.37
CA GLU A 253 -11.79 2.42 5.46
C GLU A 253 -11.34 2.57 6.90
N TRP A 254 -12.07 3.36 7.71
CA TRP A 254 -11.71 3.58 9.10
C TRP A 254 -11.65 2.26 9.88
N CYS A 255 -12.63 1.37 9.64
CA CYS A 255 -12.68 0.07 10.30
C CYS A 255 -11.49 -0.83 9.94
N LEU A 256 -11.07 -0.83 8.67
CA LEU A 256 -9.91 -1.59 8.22
C LEU A 256 -8.60 -1.00 8.73
N GLU A 257 -8.47 0.33 8.75
CA GLU A 257 -7.27 1.00 9.28
C GLU A 257 -7.12 0.79 10.79
N ALA A 258 -8.22 0.87 11.55
CA ALA A 258 -8.23 0.58 12.98
C ALA A 258 -7.85 -0.89 13.27
N ALA A 259 -8.33 -1.83 12.46
CA ALA A 259 -7.99 -3.24 12.52
C ALA A 259 -6.49 -3.49 12.23
N ALA A 260 -5.96 -2.86 11.18
CA ALA A 260 -4.55 -2.98 10.78
C ALA A 260 -3.61 -2.49 11.90
N ALA A 261 -3.94 -1.34 12.50
CA ALA A 261 -3.17 -0.78 13.62
C ALA A 261 -3.09 -1.73 14.83
N GLY A 262 -4.16 -2.48 15.10
CA GLY A 262 -4.18 -3.51 16.15
C GLY A 262 -3.32 -4.73 15.81
N ALA A 263 -3.31 -5.16 14.54
CA ALA A 263 -2.54 -6.31 14.08
C ALA A 263 -1.03 -6.10 14.20
N ASP A 264 -0.53 -4.89 13.90
CA ASP A 264 0.90 -4.59 13.99
C ASP A 264 1.38 -4.46 15.45
N ALA A 265 0.55 -3.91 16.34
CA ALA A 265 0.89 -3.75 17.75
C ALA A 265 1.07 -5.12 18.47
N GLY A 266 0.36 -6.16 18.03
CA GLY A 266 0.46 -7.51 18.59
C GLY A 266 1.65 -8.33 18.08
N GLY A 267 2.28 -7.93 16.97
CA GLY A 267 3.32 -8.70 16.28
C GLY A 267 4.74 -8.60 16.87
N GLY A 268 4.93 -7.83 17.95
CA GLY A 268 6.24 -7.62 18.58
C GLY A 268 6.71 -8.72 19.54
N GLY A 269 5.88 -9.73 19.81
CA GLY A 269 6.22 -10.85 20.69
C GLY A 269 6.46 -12.13 19.90
N GLY A 270 7.73 -12.50 19.70
CA GLY A 270 8.10 -13.79 19.11
C GLY A 270 7.58 -14.96 19.95
N GLY A 271 6.46 -15.53 19.51
CA GLY A 271 5.87 -16.73 20.11
C GLY A 271 4.77 -17.22 19.20
N GLY A 272 5.01 -18.34 18.50
CA GLY A 272 4.05 -18.95 17.59
C GLY A 272 2.74 -19.25 18.29
N LEU A 273 1.74 -18.39 18.08
CA LEU A 273 0.38 -18.63 18.51
C LEU A 273 -0.44 -19.01 17.27
N SER A 274 -1.16 -20.11 17.42
CA SER A 274 -2.00 -20.71 16.39
C SER A 274 -2.92 -19.69 15.71
N PRO A 275 -3.26 -19.87 14.41
CA PRO A 275 -4.14 -18.97 13.65
C PRO A 275 -5.50 -18.67 14.32
N GLY A 276 -5.97 -19.51 15.25
CA GLY A 276 -7.20 -19.26 16.02
C GLY A 276 -7.12 -18.13 17.07
N ALA A 277 -5.93 -17.74 17.54
CA ALA A 277 -5.78 -16.72 18.58
C ALA A 277 -5.76 -15.28 18.02
N ALA A 278 -5.26 -15.11 16.78
CA ALA A 278 -5.22 -13.82 16.09
C ALA A 278 -6.63 -13.28 15.77
N ALA A 279 -7.55 -14.16 15.36
CA ALA A 279 -8.95 -13.81 15.11
C ALA A 279 -9.67 -13.32 16.39
N GLY A 280 -9.38 -13.93 17.55
CA GLY A 280 -9.94 -13.51 18.84
C GLY A 280 -9.42 -12.15 19.31
N ALA A 281 -8.13 -11.85 19.07
CA ALA A 281 -7.52 -10.57 19.41
C ALA A 281 -8.04 -9.42 18.53
N ALA A 282 -8.30 -9.65 17.24
CA ALA A 282 -8.86 -8.64 16.34
C ALA A 282 -10.30 -8.24 16.71
N VAL A 283 -11.14 -9.21 17.09
CA VAL A 283 -12.52 -8.94 17.57
C VAL A 283 -12.50 -8.30 18.97
N GLY A 284 -11.62 -8.75 19.86
CA GLY A 284 -11.42 -8.15 21.18
C GLY A 284 -10.85 -6.73 21.14
N ALA A 285 -9.96 -6.43 20.19
CA ALA A 285 -9.40 -5.10 19.97
C ALA A 285 -10.45 -4.13 19.42
N LEU A 286 -11.41 -4.56 18.60
CA LEU A 286 -12.50 -3.68 18.16
C LEU A 286 -13.50 -3.39 19.29
N ALA A 287 -13.78 -4.35 20.17
CA ALA A 287 -14.57 -4.12 21.38
C ALA A 287 -13.83 -3.24 22.42
N GLY A 288 -12.51 -3.41 22.56
CA GLY A 288 -11.66 -2.60 23.45
C GLY A 288 -11.34 -1.20 22.91
N ALA A 289 -11.17 -1.04 21.60
CA ALA A 289 -10.93 0.23 20.93
C ALA A 289 -12.16 1.15 20.94
N ALA A 290 -13.37 0.59 20.92
CA ALA A 290 -14.59 1.37 21.16
C ALA A 290 -14.61 2.00 22.57
N ALA A 291 -14.10 1.30 23.58
CA ALA A 291 -14.01 1.81 24.95
C ALA A 291 -12.84 2.81 25.15
N LEU A 292 -11.68 2.56 24.54
CA LEU A 292 -10.51 3.45 24.64
C LEU A 292 -10.60 4.69 23.72
N GLY A 293 -11.26 4.58 22.57
CA GLY A 293 -11.51 5.69 21.65
C GLY A 293 -12.38 6.79 22.26
N ALA A 294 -13.38 6.41 23.07
CA ALA A 294 -14.20 7.37 23.81
C ALA A 294 -13.37 8.17 24.84
N ALA A 295 -12.44 7.52 25.53
CA ALA A 295 -11.55 8.19 26.49
C ALA A 295 -10.51 9.11 25.81
N GLY A 296 -9.95 8.69 24.67
CA GLY A 296 -8.99 9.48 23.88
C GLY A 296 -9.60 10.75 23.29
N VAL A 297 -10.82 10.67 22.74
CA VAL A 297 -11.54 11.84 22.19
C VAL A 297 -11.92 12.83 23.28
N VAL A 298 -12.30 12.36 24.48
CA VAL A 298 -12.55 13.22 25.64
C VAL A 298 -11.27 13.91 26.10
N ALA A 299 -10.13 13.20 26.17
CA ALA A 299 -8.85 13.79 26.55
C ALA A 299 -8.37 14.87 25.56
N LEU A 300 -8.52 14.64 24.25
CA LEU A 300 -8.19 15.62 23.21
C LEU A 300 -9.14 16.84 23.23
N ARG A 301 -10.44 16.64 23.45
CA ARG A 301 -11.38 17.76 23.64
C ARG A 301 -11.10 18.57 24.89
N LEU A 302 -10.69 17.93 25.99
CA LEU A 302 -10.28 18.62 27.22
C LEU A 302 -8.98 19.40 27.05
N ARG A 303 -7.99 18.86 26.33
CA ARG A 303 -6.76 19.59 25.98
C ARG A 303 -7.03 20.78 25.06
N GLY A 304 -7.89 20.62 24.05
CA GLY A 304 -8.30 21.72 23.16
C GLY A 304 -9.04 22.84 23.90
N ARG A 305 -9.90 22.49 24.87
CA ARG A 305 -10.57 23.48 25.73
C ARG A 305 -9.60 24.23 26.63
N ARG A 306 -8.60 23.54 27.20
CA ARG A 306 -7.56 24.19 28.02
C ARG A 306 -6.66 25.12 27.19
N ALA A 307 -6.29 24.72 25.98
CA ALA A 307 -5.50 25.56 25.07
C ALA A 307 -6.26 26.82 24.63
N ARG A 308 -7.57 26.71 24.34
CA ARG A 308 -8.41 27.88 24.02
C ARG A 308 -8.61 28.80 25.22
N ALA A 309 -8.78 28.25 26.42
CA ALA A 309 -8.85 29.05 27.64
C ALA A 309 -7.54 29.82 27.91
N ALA A 310 -6.39 29.19 27.67
CA ALA A 310 -5.08 29.85 27.75
C ALA A 310 -4.90 30.96 26.69
N ALA A 311 -5.33 30.72 25.45
CA ALA A 311 -5.30 31.72 24.39
C ALA A 311 -6.20 32.93 24.69
N HIS A 312 -7.39 32.71 25.22
CA HIS A 312 -8.29 33.80 25.65
C HIS A 312 -7.78 34.56 26.89
N ALA A 313 -7.00 33.91 27.77
CA ALA A 313 -6.34 34.58 28.88
C ALA A 313 -5.17 35.46 28.39
N ALA A 314 -4.36 34.95 27.46
CA ALA A 314 -3.27 35.69 26.84
C ALA A 314 -3.75 36.91 26.03
N ALA A 315 -4.84 36.76 25.27
CA ALA A 315 -5.45 37.87 24.53
C ALA A 315 -5.98 38.99 25.46
N ARG A 316 -6.55 38.63 26.62
CA ARG A 316 -6.99 39.62 27.62
C ARG A 316 -5.82 40.34 28.28
N ALA A 317 -4.72 39.63 28.58
CA ALA A 317 -3.51 40.25 29.10
C ALA A 317 -2.87 41.24 28.09
N ALA A 318 -2.88 40.90 26.79
CA ALA A 318 -2.38 41.77 25.74
C ALA A 318 -3.23 43.04 25.54
N HIS A 319 -4.56 42.94 25.70
CA HIS A 319 -5.44 44.11 25.67
C HIS A 319 -5.29 45.02 26.90
N ALA A 320 -5.08 44.45 28.09
CA ALA A 320 -4.80 45.22 29.30
C ALA A 320 -3.47 45.99 29.19
N ALA A 321 -2.42 45.37 28.64
CA ALA A 321 -1.11 46.02 28.44
C ALA A 321 -1.15 47.19 27.44
N ARG A 322 -2.11 47.20 26.50
CA ARG A 322 -2.31 48.34 25.58
C ARG A 322 -3.11 49.49 26.18
N ALA A 323 -3.87 49.26 27.24
CA ALA A 323 -4.67 50.30 27.89
C ALA A 323 -3.82 51.22 28.79
N ASP A 324 -2.66 50.76 29.27
CA ASP A 324 -1.72 51.57 30.07
C ASP A 324 -0.73 52.39 29.22
N ALA A 325 -0.71 52.20 27.91
CA ALA A 325 0.09 53.02 26.99
C ALA A 325 -0.59 54.37 26.76
N THR A 326 -0.47 55.27 27.74
CA THR A 326 -0.90 56.66 27.63
C THR A 326 -0.01 57.39 26.61
N PRO A 327 -0.54 58.00 25.54
CA PRO A 327 0.27 58.77 24.61
C PRO A 327 0.54 60.16 25.21
N LEU A 328 1.79 60.41 25.62
CA LEU A 328 2.28 61.77 25.83
C LEU A 328 2.44 62.44 24.46
N ALA A 329 1.99 63.70 24.41
CA ALA A 329 1.82 64.52 23.22
C ALA A 329 3.12 64.97 22.53
N ASP A 330 2.90 65.77 21.47
CA ASP A 330 3.80 66.79 20.89
C ASP A 330 4.63 66.29 19.68
N VAL A 331 4.77 66.93 18.51
CA VAL A 331 4.74 68.35 18.08
C VAL A 331 4.38 68.39 16.57
N ARG A 332 3.57 69.37 16.13
CA ARG A 332 3.38 69.73 14.69
C ARG A 332 4.59 70.53 14.16
N PRO A 333 4.87 70.53 12.83
CA PRO A 333 4.44 71.73 12.10
C PRO A 333 3.86 71.49 10.70
N ARG A 334 2.81 72.29 10.48
CA ARG A 334 2.34 72.97 9.27
C ARG A 334 3.31 73.01 8.09
N LEU A 335 2.87 72.50 6.94
CA LEU A 335 3.27 73.00 5.61
C LEU A 335 2.04 73.08 4.70
N GLU A 336 1.74 74.31 4.31
CA GLU A 336 0.81 74.73 3.27
C GLU A 336 1.39 74.46 1.87
N GLY A 337 0.53 74.20 0.89
CA GLY A 337 0.88 74.18 -0.55
C GLY A 337 0.18 73.03 -1.28
N ALA A 338 -1.06 73.21 -1.74
CA ALA A 338 -1.42 73.78 -3.05
C ALA A 338 -1.42 72.74 -4.19
N GLY A 339 -2.56 72.61 -4.87
CA GLY A 339 -2.57 72.29 -6.30
C GLY A 339 -3.35 71.05 -6.75
N ALA A 340 -4.63 71.29 -7.07
CA ALA A 340 -5.25 70.99 -8.36
C ALA A 340 -5.52 69.54 -8.83
N GLY A 341 -6.78 69.34 -9.27
CA GLY A 341 -7.20 68.34 -10.27
C GLY A 341 -7.85 67.09 -9.65
N GLY A 342 -9.16 66.88 -9.65
CA GLY A 342 -10.14 67.21 -10.69
C GLY A 342 -10.24 66.06 -11.69
N GLY A 343 -11.11 65.08 -11.42
CA GLY A 343 -11.31 63.95 -12.34
C GLY A 343 -12.43 63.00 -11.91
N LYS A 344 -13.68 63.40 -12.14
CA LYS A 344 -14.85 62.50 -12.20
C LYS A 344 -14.88 61.80 -13.56
N ARG A 345 -15.20 60.49 -13.58
CA ARG A 345 -16.00 59.70 -14.57
C ARG A 345 -15.55 58.23 -14.45
N ALA A 346 -16.35 57.27 -14.01
CA ALA A 346 -17.57 56.71 -14.62
C ALA A 346 -17.31 56.11 -16.01
N LEU A 347 -17.29 54.77 -16.12
CA LEU A 347 -17.86 53.92 -17.19
C LEU A 347 -17.45 52.46 -16.90
N GLN A 348 -18.35 51.52 -16.51
CA GLN A 348 -19.37 50.78 -17.29
C GLN A 348 -18.83 49.58 -18.09
N SER A 349 -19.66 48.52 -18.12
CA SER A 349 -19.66 47.29 -18.95
C SER A 349 -18.49 46.32 -18.76
N GLY A 350 -18.63 45.05 -18.37
CA GLY A 350 -19.83 44.20 -18.32
C GLY A 350 -20.26 43.76 -19.71
N ASP A 351 -19.92 42.51 -20.09
CA ASP A 351 -20.25 41.72 -21.30
C ASP A 351 -18.96 41.18 -21.96
N SER A 352 -18.88 39.99 -22.55
CA SER A 352 -19.79 38.85 -22.66
C SER A 352 -18.96 37.66 -23.18
N LEU A 353 -19.56 36.49 -23.05
CA LEU A 353 -19.22 35.19 -23.64
C LEU A 353 -18.64 35.24 -25.06
N VAL A 354 -17.56 34.46 -25.29
CA VAL A 354 -17.48 33.31 -26.23
C VAL A 354 -16.45 32.33 -25.65
#